data_AF-A0A2K3JUH0-F1
#
_entry.id   AF-A0A2K3JUH0-F1
#
_cell.length_a   1.000
_cell.length_b   1.000
_cell.length_c   1.000
_cell.angle_alpha   90.00
_cell.angle_beta   90.00
_cell.angle_gamma   90.00
#
_symmetry.space_group_name_H-M   'P 1'
#
loop_
_entity.id
_entity.type
_entity.pdbx_description
1 polymer ?
#
loop_
_entity_poly.entity_id
_entity_poly.type
_entity_poly.pdbx_seq_one_letter_code
_entity_poly.pdbx_strand_id
1 'polypeptide(L)'
;MIPKIAPLGAPQVQQPFLPLLAPSPLTPFTNISIPKLSGQCTLNFTTAKSLLSVTAIDCWEFFAPYLANVMCCPQLEATLTVLIGQSSKHTNALALNGTVAKHCLSDVEQILMGQGASGDLKNICSINSSNLTEASCPVKHVNDFYDMVDTSKLLIACEDIDPVKECCYQICHNAILEAATTIASKVSNVLDLPEHSIRVNDCRNIVLRWIASKLDPSHAKKVLRGLSNCRLNKVCPLVLPEPKQVAKGCGHGIRNKTVC
;
A
#
# COMPACT_ATOMS: atom_id res chain seq x y z
N MET A 1 -33.99 37.12 37.32
CA MET A 1 -34.89 36.86 36.17
C MET A 1 -34.79 35.38 35.83
N ILE A 2 -35.86 34.63 36.05
CA ILE A 2 -35.93 33.18 35.83
C ILE A 2 -36.54 32.96 34.43
N PRO A 3 -35.93 32.17 33.52
CA PRO A 3 -36.50 31.90 32.20
C PRO A 3 -37.69 30.94 32.30
N LYS A 4 -38.69 31.21 31.46
CA LYS A 4 -40.01 30.56 31.39
C LYS A 4 -39.88 29.17 30.75
N ILE A 5 -40.37 28.14 31.44
CA ILE A 5 -40.52 26.77 30.91
C ILE A 5 -41.77 26.73 30.02
N ALA A 6 -41.66 26.21 28.79
CA ALA A 6 -42.79 25.98 27.88
C ALA A 6 -43.52 24.67 28.23
N PRO A 7 -44.84 24.55 27.97
CA PRO A 7 -45.64 23.45 28.48
C PRO A 7 -45.35 22.12 27.79
N LEU A 8 -45.38 21.05 28.57
CA LEU A 8 -45.34 19.67 28.15
C LEU A 8 -46.67 19.31 27.45
N GLY A 9 -46.65 18.96 26.16
CA GLY A 9 -47.79 18.31 25.53
C GLY A 9 -48.09 18.67 24.07
N ALA A 10 -47.39 18.02 23.14
CA ALA A 10 -47.97 17.60 21.86
C ALA A 10 -47.20 16.35 21.41
N PRO A 11 -47.86 15.25 20.99
CA PRO A 11 -47.17 14.06 20.53
C PRO A 11 -46.52 14.38 19.19
N GLN A 12 -45.22 14.68 19.20
CA GLN A 12 -44.43 14.66 17.98
C GLN A 12 -44.39 13.21 17.52
N VAL A 13 -45.15 12.91 16.47
CA VAL A 13 -44.94 11.72 15.66
C VAL A 13 -43.47 11.74 15.26
N GLN A 14 -42.66 10.94 15.95
CA GLN A 14 -41.30 10.66 15.54
C GLN A 14 -41.42 9.98 14.19
N GLN A 15 -41.25 10.77 13.11
CA GLN A 15 -40.93 10.20 11.82
C GLN A 15 -39.76 9.24 12.06
N PRO A 16 -39.87 7.97 11.66
CA PRO A 16 -38.72 7.09 11.69
C PRO A 16 -37.59 7.84 10.99
N PHE A 17 -36.40 7.85 11.60
CA PHE A 17 -35.20 8.25 10.90
C PHE A 17 -35.09 7.33 9.68
N LEU A 18 -35.68 7.76 8.56
CA LEU A 18 -35.32 7.23 7.26
C LEU A 18 -33.82 7.43 7.22
N PRO A 19 -33.02 6.35 7.06
CA PRO A 19 -31.61 6.55 6.83
C PRO A 19 -31.59 7.43 5.58
N LEU A 20 -31.21 8.71 5.77
CA LEU A 20 -30.71 9.51 4.66
C LEU A 20 -29.70 8.56 4.04
N LEU A 21 -29.99 8.09 2.83
CA LEU A 21 -29.02 7.40 2.00
C LEU A 21 -27.89 8.42 1.93
N ALA A 22 -26.92 8.26 2.84
CA ALA A 22 -25.73 9.07 2.83
C ALA A 22 -25.24 8.90 1.39
N PRO A 23 -25.08 10.00 0.63
CA PRO A 23 -24.56 9.89 -0.72
C PRO A 23 -23.33 8.99 -0.61
N SER A 24 -23.26 7.96 -1.47
CA SER A 24 -22.20 6.96 -1.41
C SER A 24 -20.89 7.69 -1.11
N PRO A 25 -20.16 7.35 -0.04
CA PRO A 25 -18.99 8.13 0.40
C PRO A 25 -17.91 8.25 -0.68
N LEU A 26 -18.06 7.48 -1.75
CA LEU A 26 -17.34 7.56 -2.99
C LEU A 26 -18.32 7.94 -4.10
N THR A 27 -18.62 9.23 -4.27
CA THR A 27 -19.11 9.69 -5.57
C THR A 27 -18.05 9.32 -6.61
N PRO A 28 -18.41 8.66 -7.73
CA PRO A 28 -17.45 8.33 -8.78
C PRO A 28 -16.65 9.58 -9.17
N PHE A 29 -15.34 9.45 -9.37
CA PHE A 29 -14.46 10.55 -9.75
C PHE A 29 -15.05 11.29 -10.96
N THR A 30 -15.57 12.49 -10.75
CA THR A 30 -16.15 13.32 -11.83
C THR A 30 -15.08 14.11 -12.58
N ASN A 31 -13.89 14.21 -12.01
CA ASN A 31 -12.78 15.01 -12.53
C ASN A 31 -11.66 14.11 -13.09
N ILE A 32 -12.01 13.28 -14.08
CA ILE A 32 -11.04 12.43 -14.76
C ILE A 32 -10.33 13.27 -15.82
N SER A 33 -9.15 13.79 -15.50
CA SER A 33 -8.30 14.45 -16.50
C SER A 33 -7.51 13.41 -17.30
N ILE A 34 -7.30 13.66 -18.59
CA ILE A 34 -6.45 12.80 -19.42
C ILE A 34 -4.99 13.02 -18.95
N PRO A 35 -4.30 11.99 -18.42
CA PRO A 35 -2.96 12.15 -17.90
C PRO A 35 -1.97 12.49 -19.02
N LYS A 36 -1.12 13.50 -18.80
CA LYS A 36 -0.06 13.89 -19.74
C LYS A 36 1.21 13.13 -19.42
N LEU A 37 1.42 12.00 -20.12
CA LEU A 37 2.61 11.17 -19.92
C LEU A 37 3.80 11.73 -20.70
N SER A 38 5.00 11.56 -20.14
CA SER A 38 6.26 11.95 -20.75
C SER A 38 6.64 11.13 -21.98
N GLY A 39 6.10 9.91 -22.08
CA GLY A 39 6.46 8.95 -23.13
C GLY A 39 7.85 8.31 -22.97
N GLN A 40 8.53 8.57 -21.85
CA GLN A 40 9.90 8.11 -21.60
C GLN A 40 9.99 7.05 -20.49
N CYS A 41 8.89 6.82 -19.76
CA CYS A 41 8.84 5.72 -18.80
C CYS A 41 8.70 4.37 -19.50
N THR A 42 9.51 3.40 -19.10
CA THR A 42 9.51 2.03 -19.64
C THR A 42 8.59 1.07 -18.88
N LEU A 43 7.92 1.53 -17.81
CA LEU A 43 7.02 0.71 -17.01
C LEU A 43 5.70 0.48 -17.76
N ASN A 44 5.16 -0.74 -17.62
CA ASN A 44 3.87 -1.09 -18.19
C ASN A 44 2.75 -0.79 -17.18
N PHE A 45 2.01 0.30 -17.41
CA PHE A 45 0.90 0.69 -16.54
C PHE A 45 -0.38 -0.12 -16.76
N THR A 46 -0.52 -0.79 -17.90
CA THR A 46 -1.71 -1.58 -18.24
C THR A 46 -1.85 -2.80 -17.32
N THR A 47 -0.74 -3.48 -17.01
CA THR A 47 -0.72 -4.66 -16.13
C THR A 47 -1.00 -4.31 -14.66
N ALA A 48 -0.86 -3.04 -14.29
CA ALA A 48 -1.10 -2.52 -12.95
C ALA A 48 -2.32 -1.57 -12.88
N LYS A 49 -3.21 -1.58 -13.88
CA LYS A 49 -4.35 -0.65 -13.94
C LYS A 49 -5.23 -0.67 -12.69
N SER A 50 -5.56 -1.87 -12.19
CA SER A 50 -6.36 -2.03 -10.97
C SER A 50 -5.62 -1.50 -9.73
N LEU A 51 -4.30 -1.64 -9.70
CA LEU A 51 -3.44 -1.19 -8.59
C LEU A 51 -3.34 0.34 -8.58
N LEU A 52 -3.14 0.96 -9.75
CA LEU A 52 -3.15 2.42 -9.91
C LEU A 52 -4.50 3.02 -9.52
N SER A 53 -5.60 2.37 -9.90
CA SER A 53 -6.95 2.83 -9.52
C SER A 53 -7.19 2.78 -8.01
N VAL A 54 -6.82 1.67 -7.34
CA VAL A 54 -6.89 1.56 -5.87
C VAL A 54 -6.01 2.62 -5.19
N THR A 55 -4.83 2.87 -5.75
CA THR A 55 -3.92 3.90 -5.22
C THR A 55 -4.50 5.30 -5.36
N ALA A 56 -5.16 5.61 -6.47
CA ALA A 56 -5.81 6.90 -6.63
C ALA A 56 -6.95 7.11 -5.63
N ILE A 57 -7.71 6.05 -5.32
CA ILE A 57 -8.74 6.06 -4.27
C ILE A 57 -8.10 6.27 -2.89
N ASP A 58 -7.08 5.48 -2.56
CA ASP A 58 -6.42 5.54 -1.25
C ASP A 58 -5.65 6.86 -1.05
N CYS A 59 -5.26 7.52 -2.13
CA CYS A 59 -4.57 8.80 -2.16
C CYS A 59 -5.46 9.95 -2.66
N TRP A 60 -6.78 9.83 -2.51
CA TRP A 60 -7.71 10.85 -2.97
C TRP A 60 -7.37 12.23 -2.40
N GLU A 61 -7.45 13.26 -3.24
CA GLU A 61 -6.93 14.61 -2.96
C GLU A 61 -7.34 15.16 -1.57
N PHE A 62 -8.60 14.96 -1.18
CA PHE A 62 -9.12 15.46 0.08
C PHE A 62 -8.69 14.65 1.31
N PHE A 63 -8.42 13.35 1.16
CA PHE A 63 -8.06 12.48 2.29
C PHE A 63 -6.56 12.24 2.42
N ALA A 64 -5.79 12.37 1.33
CA ALA A 64 -4.37 12.08 1.32
C ALA A 64 -3.58 12.79 2.42
N PRO A 65 -3.78 14.10 2.71
CA PRO A 65 -3.04 14.78 3.79
C PRO A 65 -3.30 14.21 5.18
N TYR A 66 -4.48 13.61 5.41
CA TYR A 66 -4.91 13.10 6.72
C TYR A 66 -4.64 11.60 6.90
N LEU A 67 -4.75 10.82 5.82
CA LEU A 67 -4.59 9.36 5.81
C LEU A 67 -3.29 8.90 5.13
N ALA A 68 -2.36 9.83 4.88
CA ALA A 68 -1.06 9.59 4.23
C ALA A 68 -0.36 8.34 4.77
N ASN A 69 -0.04 8.37 6.07
CA ASN A 69 0.83 7.38 6.70
C ASN A 69 0.19 6.00 6.83
N VAL A 70 -1.14 5.91 6.84
CA VAL A 70 -1.86 4.66 7.13
C VAL A 70 -2.43 4.00 5.88
N MET A 71 -2.67 4.77 4.82
CA MET A 71 -3.40 4.28 3.65
C MET A 71 -2.70 4.69 2.35
N CYS A 72 -2.58 6.00 2.08
CA CYS A 72 -2.08 6.49 0.79
C CYS A 72 -0.64 6.08 0.52
N CYS A 73 0.30 6.44 1.40
CA CYS A 73 1.73 6.23 1.16
C CYS A 73 2.13 4.74 1.14
N PRO A 74 1.62 3.89 2.05
CA PRO A 74 1.77 2.44 1.93
C PRO A 74 1.29 1.88 0.59
N GLN A 75 0.16 2.38 0.09
CA GLN A 75 -0.44 1.94 -1.17
C GLN A 75 0.36 2.45 -2.39
N LEU A 76 0.88 3.69 -2.34
CA LEU A 76 1.76 4.25 -3.37
C LEU A 76 3.11 3.52 -3.43
N GLU A 77 3.75 3.28 -2.29
CA GLU A 77 5.00 2.50 -2.18
C GLU A 77 4.84 1.10 -2.74
N ALA A 78 3.76 0.40 -2.36
CA ALA A 78 3.44 -0.92 -2.88
C ALA A 78 3.24 -0.87 -4.40
N THR A 79 2.55 0.14 -4.91
CA THR A 79 2.29 0.29 -6.34
C THR A 79 3.55 0.47 -7.17
N LEU A 80 4.43 1.35 -6.73
CA LEU A 80 5.72 1.57 -7.39
C LEU A 80 6.59 0.31 -7.33
N THR A 81 6.60 -0.37 -6.19
CA THR A 81 7.32 -1.64 -6.01
C THR A 81 6.81 -2.72 -6.97
N VAL A 82 5.49 -2.87 -7.12
CA VAL A 82 4.89 -3.83 -8.06
C VAL A 82 5.21 -3.45 -9.50
N LEU A 83 5.06 -2.18 -9.89
CA LEU A 83 5.36 -1.73 -11.25
C LEU A 83 6.81 -2.07 -11.66
N ILE A 84 7.77 -1.77 -10.78
CA ILE A 84 9.18 -2.09 -11.02
C ILE A 84 9.38 -3.60 -11.04
N GLY A 85 8.85 -4.33 -10.05
CA GLY A 85 8.98 -5.79 -9.97
C GLY A 85 8.41 -6.52 -11.20
N GLN A 86 7.28 -6.06 -11.74
CA GLN A 86 6.73 -6.62 -12.98
C GLN A 86 7.63 -6.31 -14.18
N SER A 87 8.22 -5.12 -14.25
CA SER A 87 9.22 -4.81 -15.28
C SER A 87 10.45 -5.71 -15.16
N SER A 88 10.91 -6.01 -13.94
CA SER A 88 12.07 -6.86 -13.66
C SER A 88 11.95 -8.26 -14.25
N LYS A 89 10.73 -8.80 -14.40
CA LYS A 89 10.48 -10.11 -15.04
C LYS A 89 11.02 -10.19 -16.47
N HIS A 90 11.08 -9.06 -17.18
CA HIS A 90 11.49 -9.00 -18.57
C HIS A 90 12.83 -8.27 -18.76
N THR A 91 13.17 -7.34 -17.87
CA THR A 91 14.38 -6.51 -18.00
C THR A 91 15.58 -7.02 -17.19
N ASN A 92 15.38 -7.99 -16.29
CA ASN A 92 16.39 -8.41 -15.32
C ASN A 92 16.89 -7.28 -14.40
N ALA A 93 16.20 -6.12 -14.34
CA ALA A 93 16.60 -4.97 -13.53
C ALA A 93 15.63 -4.77 -12.35
N LEU A 94 16.17 -4.72 -11.13
CA LEU A 94 15.44 -4.44 -9.88
C LEU A 94 15.42 -2.95 -9.52
N ALA A 95 16.02 -2.11 -10.35
CA ALA A 95 16.10 -0.67 -10.17
C ALA A 95 16.04 0.02 -11.53
N LEU A 96 15.44 1.22 -11.57
CA LEU A 96 15.45 2.07 -12.75
C LEU A 96 16.71 2.94 -12.76
N ASN A 97 17.19 3.28 -13.95
CA ASN A 97 18.18 4.34 -14.11
C ASN A 97 17.60 5.68 -13.63
N GLY A 98 18.42 6.55 -13.03
CA GLY A 98 17.98 7.84 -12.48
C GLY A 98 17.17 8.73 -13.42
N THR A 99 17.47 8.75 -14.72
CA THR A 99 16.68 9.52 -15.70
C THR A 99 15.31 8.89 -15.93
N VAL A 100 15.27 7.57 -16.16
CA VAL A 100 14.02 6.82 -16.36
C VAL A 100 13.16 6.89 -15.10
N ALA A 101 13.75 6.82 -13.91
CA ALA A 101 13.06 6.94 -12.64
C ALA A 101 12.32 8.28 -12.48
N LYS A 102 12.91 9.40 -12.93
CA LYS A 102 12.24 10.71 -12.92
C LYS A 102 11.02 10.73 -13.82
N HIS A 103 11.15 10.22 -15.05
CA HIS A 103 10.03 10.14 -16.00
C HIS A 103 8.94 9.20 -15.48
N CYS A 104 9.31 8.04 -14.96
CA CYS A 104 8.36 7.06 -14.44
C CYS A 104 7.61 7.54 -13.21
N LEU A 105 8.28 8.20 -12.25
CA LEU A 105 7.58 8.77 -11.11
C LEU A 105 6.59 9.85 -11.56
N SER A 106 7.00 10.73 -12.46
CA SER A 106 6.13 11.77 -13.02
C SER A 106 4.92 11.20 -13.76
N ASP A 107 5.12 10.17 -14.59
CA ASP A 107 4.04 9.51 -15.33
C ASP A 107 3.04 8.83 -14.38
N VAL A 108 3.53 8.16 -13.32
CA VAL A 108 2.67 7.57 -12.28
C VAL A 108 1.86 8.66 -11.58
N GLU A 109 2.47 9.76 -11.17
CA GLU A 109 1.76 10.90 -10.55
C GLU A 109 0.68 11.46 -11.46
N GLN A 110 0.97 11.65 -12.76
CA GLN A 110 -0.02 12.12 -13.73
C GLN A 110 -1.19 11.14 -13.87
N ILE A 111 -0.94 9.83 -13.90
CA ILE A 111 -1.98 8.80 -13.97
C ILE A 111 -2.86 8.80 -12.72
N LEU A 112 -2.26 8.98 -11.53
CA LEU A 112 -2.98 9.02 -10.26
C LEU A 112 -3.81 10.31 -10.14
N MET A 113 -3.23 11.47 -10.46
CA MET A 113 -3.95 12.75 -10.51
C MET A 113 -5.11 12.73 -11.50
N GLY A 114 -4.90 12.12 -12.68
CA GLY A 114 -5.96 11.91 -13.67
C GLY A 114 -7.13 11.06 -13.16
N GLN A 115 -6.94 10.33 -12.06
CA GLN A 115 -7.96 9.53 -11.38
C GLN A 115 -8.41 10.14 -10.04
N GLY A 116 -8.05 11.40 -9.76
CA GLY A 116 -8.49 12.15 -8.57
C GLY A 116 -7.56 12.04 -7.37
N ALA A 117 -6.40 11.38 -7.47
CA ALA A 117 -5.41 11.43 -6.39
C ALA A 117 -4.88 12.86 -6.19
N SER A 118 -4.35 13.14 -5.00
CA SER A 118 -3.69 14.42 -4.73
C SER A 118 -2.61 14.74 -5.77
N GLY A 119 -2.46 16.01 -6.15
CA GLY A 119 -1.34 16.46 -6.97
C GLY A 119 -0.01 16.60 -6.23
N ASP A 120 -0.02 16.44 -4.90
CA ASP A 120 1.14 16.67 -4.04
C ASP A 120 1.68 15.38 -3.38
N LEU A 121 1.42 14.21 -4.00
CA LEU A 121 1.82 12.91 -3.43
C LEU A 121 3.32 12.82 -3.12
N LYS A 122 4.14 13.48 -3.93
CA LYS A 122 5.59 13.57 -3.71
C LYS A 122 5.93 14.09 -2.31
N ASN A 123 5.29 15.17 -1.88
CA ASN A 123 5.54 15.79 -0.60
C ASN A 123 4.76 15.08 0.51
N ILE A 124 3.50 14.72 0.28
CA ILE A 124 2.65 14.00 1.24
C ILE A 124 3.31 12.67 1.67
N CYS A 125 3.88 11.94 0.73
CA CYS A 125 4.53 10.65 0.98
C CYS A 125 6.05 10.70 1.01
N SER A 126 6.66 11.88 0.89
CA SER A 126 8.11 12.07 0.86
C SER A 126 8.82 11.15 -0.16
N ILE A 127 8.19 10.90 -1.31
CA ILE A 127 8.70 9.99 -2.33
C ILE A 127 9.49 10.75 -3.39
N ASN A 128 10.60 10.18 -3.84
CA ASN A 128 11.49 10.78 -4.82
C ASN A 128 11.88 9.76 -5.89
N SER A 129 12.41 10.26 -7.01
CA SER A 129 12.89 9.38 -8.10
C SER A 129 14.00 8.41 -7.62
N SER A 130 14.79 8.78 -6.61
CA SER A 130 15.78 7.88 -5.99
C SER A 130 15.14 6.65 -5.34
N ASN A 131 13.89 6.74 -4.87
CA ASN A 131 13.16 5.58 -4.34
C ASN A 131 12.79 4.55 -5.41
N LEU A 132 13.00 4.84 -6.70
CA LEU A 132 12.80 3.91 -7.82
C LEU A 132 14.14 3.37 -8.38
N THR A 133 15.28 3.91 -7.94
CA THR A 133 16.62 3.42 -8.30
C THR A 133 17.14 2.43 -7.26
N GLU A 134 18.40 2.01 -7.38
CA GLU A 134 19.12 1.18 -6.42
C GLU A 134 19.59 1.95 -5.19
N ALA A 135 19.60 3.28 -5.28
CA ALA A 135 20.18 4.18 -4.27
C ALA A 135 21.57 3.70 -3.84
N SER A 136 21.78 3.36 -2.56
CA SER A 136 23.06 2.83 -2.07
C SER A 136 23.16 1.30 -2.09
N CYS A 137 22.11 0.58 -2.49
CA CYS A 137 22.15 -0.88 -2.53
C CYS A 137 23.02 -1.40 -3.69
N PRO A 138 23.95 -2.33 -3.45
CA PRO A 138 24.87 -2.79 -4.49
C PRO A 138 24.25 -3.74 -5.52
N VAL A 139 23.06 -4.27 -5.25
CA VAL A 139 22.36 -5.20 -6.15
C VAL A 139 21.32 -4.45 -6.97
N LYS A 140 21.43 -4.55 -8.30
CA LYS A 140 20.51 -3.94 -9.26
C LYS A 140 19.90 -4.93 -10.26
N HIS A 141 20.41 -6.15 -10.36
CA HIS A 141 19.91 -7.17 -11.28
C HIS A 141 19.33 -8.39 -10.56
N VAL A 142 18.38 -9.08 -11.21
CA VAL A 142 17.73 -10.27 -10.64
C VAL A 142 18.72 -11.43 -10.53
N ASN A 143 19.63 -11.58 -11.49
CA ASN A 143 20.66 -12.63 -11.45
C ASN A 143 21.60 -12.46 -10.26
N ASP A 144 22.15 -11.25 -10.05
CA ASP A 144 23.03 -10.96 -8.91
C ASP A 144 22.33 -11.20 -7.56
N PHE A 145 21.01 -11.01 -7.51
CA PHE A 145 20.21 -11.27 -6.32
C PHE A 145 20.19 -12.76 -5.93
N TYR A 146 20.08 -13.66 -6.92
CA TYR A 146 20.10 -15.11 -6.66
C TYR A 146 21.41 -15.59 -6.04
N ASP A 147 22.53 -14.96 -6.40
CA ASP A 147 23.86 -15.32 -5.89
C ASP A 147 24.11 -14.82 -4.45
N MET A 148 23.26 -13.91 -3.95
CA MET A 148 23.45 -13.26 -2.65
C MET A 148 22.43 -13.66 -1.60
N VAL A 149 21.24 -14.10 -1.99
CA VAL A 149 20.11 -14.33 -1.08
C VAL A 149 19.61 -15.75 -1.24
N ASP A 150 19.28 -16.40 -0.12
CA ASP A 150 18.47 -17.62 -0.13
C ASP A 150 17.04 -17.28 -0.57
N THR A 151 16.86 -17.28 -1.90
CA THR A 151 15.60 -16.93 -2.54
C THR A 151 14.48 -17.93 -2.26
N SER A 152 14.81 -19.19 -1.94
CA SER A 152 13.83 -20.21 -1.57
C SER A 152 13.25 -19.91 -0.20
N LYS A 153 14.10 -19.66 0.81
CA LYS A 153 13.68 -19.23 2.14
C LYS A 153 12.86 -17.94 2.10
N LEU A 154 13.30 -16.96 1.32
CA LEU A 154 12.60 -15.69 1.17
C LEU A 154 11.21 -15.86 0.54
N LEU A 155 11.09 -16.66 -0.52
CA LEU A 155 9.81 -16.86 -1.19
C LEU A 155 8.83 -17.64 -0.30
N ILE A 156 9.29 -18.70 0.38
CA ILE A 156 8.46 -19.46 1.34
C ILE A 156 7.91 -18.54 2.44
N ALA A 157 8.70 -17.57 2.91
CA ALA A 157 8.27 -16.64 3.94
C ALA A 157 7.25 -15.60 3.44
N CYS A 158 7.29 -15.22 2.16
CA CYS A 158 6.64 -14.02 1.64
C CYS A 158 5.63 -14.24 0.51
N GLU A 159 5.54 -15.43 -0.09
CA GLU A 159 4.69 -15.69 -1.25
C GLU A 159 3.20 -15.51 -0.94
N ASP A 160 2.74 -16.02 0.21
CA ASP A 160 1.42 -15.75 0.75
C ASP A 160 1.52 -15.46 2.24
N ILE A 161 1.08 -14.26 2.61
CA ILE A 161 1.07 -13.82 4.01
C ILE A 161 -0.36 -13.81 4.53
N ASP A 162 -0.50 -14.29 5.77
CA ASP A 162 -1.66 -13.99 6.61
C ASP A 162 -1.36 -12.66 7.33
N PRO A 163 -2.10 -11.57 7.05
CA PRO A 163 -1.79 -10.27 7.65
C PRO A 163 -1.82 -10.27 9.18
N VAL A 164 -2.67 -11.08 9.81
CA VAL A 164 -2.75 -11.14 11.29
C VAL A 164 -1.52 -11.82 11.84
N LYS A 165 -1.14 -12.97 11.27
CA LYS A 165 0.07 -13.70 11.68
C LYS A 165 1.34 -12.90 11.39
N GLU A 166 1.41 -12.26 10.23
CA GLU A 166 2.58 -11.46 9.85
C GLU A 166 2.77 -10.27 10.79
N CYS A 167 1.69 -9.61 11.23
CA CYS A 167 1.78 -8.52 12.20
C CYS A 167 2.30 -9.00 13.57
N CYS A 168 2.12 -10.27 13.90
CA CYS A 168 2.54 -10.85 15.17
C CYS A 168 3.93 -11.47 15.16
N TYR A 169 4.21 -12.26 14.13
CA TYR A 169 5.40 -13.11 14.07
C TYR A 169 6.45 -12.55 13.11
N GLN A 170 6.08 -11.61 12.24
CA GLN A 170 6.98 -10.91 11.33
C GLN A 170 7.85 -11.85 10.48
N ILE A 171 7.28 -12.97 10.02
CA ILE A 171 8.02 -14.03 9.33
C ILE A 171 8.61 -13.48 8.02
N CYS A 172 7.79 -12.84 7.20
CA CYS A 172 8.24 -12.25 5.94
C CYS A 172 9.10 -11.01 6.20
N HIS A 173 8.75 -10.14 7.15
CA HIS A 173 9.57 -8.99 7.54
C HIS A 173 11.00 -9.38 7.93
N ASN A 174 11.14 -10.41 8.77
CA ASN A 174 12.45 -10.88 9.23
C ASN A 174 13.26 -11.48 8.07
N ALA A 175 12.62 -12.26 7.19
CA ALA A 175 13.28 -12.78 5.99
C ALA A 175 13.75 -11.66 5.05
N ILE A 176 12.95 -10.61 4.86
CA ILE A 176 13.32 -9.43 4.08
C ILE A 176 14.49 -8.68 4.71
N LEU A 177 14.47 -8.48 6.04
CA LEU A 177 15.53 -7.78 6.75
C LEU A 177 16.85 -8.57 6.70
N GLU A 178 16.80 -9.89 6.87
CA GLU A 178 17.96 -10.79 6.75
C GLU A 178 18.57 -10.70 5.35
N ALA A 179 17.75 -10.79 4.30
CA ALA A 179 18.19 -10.65 2.92
C ALA A 179 18.81 -9.27 2.66
N ALA A 180 18.16 -8.19 3.08
CA ALA A 180 18.65 -6.82 2.90
C ALA A 180 19.98 -6.58 3.62
N THR A 181 20.13 -7.11 4.84
CA THR A 181 21.36 -7.03 5.63
C THR A 181 22.49 -7.79 4.94
N THR A 182 22.22 -9.02 4.48
CA THR A 182 23.18 -9.84 3.75
C THR A 182 23.73 -9.12 2.51
N ILE A 183 22.85 -8.47 1.74
CA ILE A 183 23.26 -7.68 0.57
C ILE A 183 24.08 -6.46 0.99
N ALA A 184 23.62 -5.69 1.98
CA ALA A 184 24.26 -4.45 2.40
C ALA A 184 25.68 -4.66 2.96
N SER A 185 25.90 -5.76 3.68
CA SER A 185 27.19 -6.07 4.32
C SER A 185 28.27 -6.54 3.35
N LYS A 186 27.91 -6.99 2.13
CA LYS A 186 28.88 -7.57 1.18
C LYS A 186 29.78 -6.54 0.49
N VAL A 187 29.46 -5.24 0.59
CA VAL A 187 30.21 -4.14 -0.06
C VAL A 187 30.99 -3.25 0.93
N SER A 188 30.82 -3.46 2.25
CA SER A 188 31.53 -2.67 3.27
C SER A 188 32.55 -3.49 4.07
N ASN A 189 33.81 -3.10 3.95
CA ASN A 189 34.84 -3.30 4.99
C ASN A 189 34.75 -2.22 6.10
N VAL A 190 33.76 -1.32 6.07
CA VAL A 190 33.71 -0.12 6.92
C VAL A 190 32.45 -0.10 7.78
N LEU A 191 32.70 -0.04 9.08
CA LEU A 191 31.82 -0.14 10.24
C LEU A 191 31.15 1.21 10.61
N ASP A 192 30.79 2.05 9.63
CA ASP A 192 30.04 3.27 9.95
C ASP A 192 28.53 2.96 10.03
N LEU A 193 28.03 2.85 11.27
CA LEU A 193 26.67 2.41 11.60
C LEU A 193 25.55 3.18 10.87
N PRO A 194 25.60 4.53 10.74
CA PRO A 194 24.54 5.29 10.07
C PRO A 194 24.43 4.99 8.57
N GLU A 195 25.56 4.90 7.87
CA GLU A 195 25.58 4.56 6.45
C GLU A 195 25.12 3.13 6.20
N HIS A 196 25.49 2.20 7.09
CA HIS A 196 25.02 0.83 7.01
C HIS A 196 23.49 0.74 7.15
N SER A 197 22.89 1.48 8.08
CA SER A 197 21.42 1.47 8.28
C SER A 197 20.67 1.98 7.05
N ILE A 198 21.13 3.09 6.47
CA ILE A 198 20.55 3.66 5.23
C ILE A 198 20.64 2.63 4.10
N ARG A 199 21.79 1.97 3.95
CA ARG A 199 21.99 0.95 2.92
C ARG A 199 21.10 -0.27 3.08
N VAL A 200 20.89 -0.73 4.31
CA VAL A 200 19.97 -1.84 4.60
C VAL A 200 18.55 -1.46 4.18
N ASN A 201 18.13 -0.22 4.44
CA ASN A 201 16.82 0.26 4.01
C ASN A 201 16.71 0.35 2.48
N ASP A 202 17.75 0.80 1.78
CA ASP A 202 17.79 0.81 0.32
C ASP A 202 17.72 -0.61 -0.25
N CYS A 203 18.46 -1.55 0.33
CA CYS A 203 18.41 -2.96 -0.07
C CYS A 203 17.08 -3.64 0.27
N ARG A 204 16.39 -3.20 1.32
CA ARG A 204 15.02 -3.66 1.61
C ARG A 204 14.09 -3.37 0.43
N ASN A 205 14.21 -2.21 -0.21
CA ASN A 205 13.41 -1.89 -1.40
C ASN A 205 13.74 -2.80 -2.59
N ILE A 206 15.01 -3.14 -2.79
CA ILE A 206 15.43 -4.11 -3.83
C ILE A 206 14.84 -5.49 -3.58
N VAL A 207 14.87 -5.98 -2.32
CA VAL A 207 14.27 -7.26 -1.93
C VAL A 207 12.76 -7.26 -2.19
N LEU A 208 12.05 -6.19 -1.83
CA LEU A 208 10.60 -6.08 -2.06
C LEU A 208 10.25 -6.09 -3.56
N ARG A 209 11.05 -5.41 -4.40
CA ARG A 209 10.87 -5.43 -5.87
C ARG A 209 11.14 -6.82 -6.44
N TRP A 210 12.14 -7.54 -5.91
CA TRP A 210 12.40 -8.92 -6.30
C TRP A 210 11.23 -9.83 -5.94
N ILE A 211 10.68 -9.73 -4.73
CA ILE A 211 9.46 -10.48 -4.33
C ILE A 211 8.31 -10.17 -5.29
N ALA A 212 8.06 -8.89 -5.58
CA ALA A 212 7.02 -8.47 -6.52
C ALA A 212 7.26 -8.99 -7.95
N SER A 213 8.50 -9.27 -8.34
CA SER A 213 8.84 -9.91 -9.62
C SER A 213 8.52 -11.41 -9.67
N LYS A 214 8.29 -12.07 -8.52
CA LYS A 214 7.90 -13.48 -8.45
C LYS A 214 6.40 -13.69 -8.39
N LEU A 215 5.68 -12.70 -7.90
CA LEU A 215 4.23 -12.73 -7.75
C LEU A 215 3.52 -12.08 -8.95
N ASP A 216 2.25 -12.42 -9.20
CA ASP A 216 1.41 -11.59 -10.06
C ASP A 216 1.06 -10.26 -9.36
N PRO A 217 0.64 -9.22 -10.11
CA PRO A 217 0.41 -7.89 -9.55
C PRO A 217 -0.60 -7.85 -8.40
N SER A 218 -1.64 -8.71 -8.43
CA SER A 218 -2.70 -8.71 -7.42
C SER A 218 -2.21 -9.34 -6.12
N HIS A 219 -1.54 -10.49 -6.20
CA HIS A 219 -0.93 -11.13 -5.04
C HIS A 219 0.22 -10.29 -4.46
N ALA A 220 1.08 -9.71 -5.30
CA ALA A 220 2.14 -8.81 -4.85
C ALA A 220 1.57 -7.63 -4.05
N LYS A 221 0.49 -7.01 -4.55
CA LYS A 221 -0.22 -5.93 -3.83
C LYS A 221 -0.68 -6.40 -2.45
N LYS A 222 -1.32 -7.58 -2.35
CA LYS A 222 -1.83 -8.12 -1.08
C LYS A 222 -0.67 -8.29 -0.08
N VAL A 223 0.43 -8.90 -0.50
CA VAL A 223 1.62 -9.12 0.32
C VAL A 223 2.22 -7.79 0.79
N LEU A 224 2.52 -6.88 -0.14
CA LEU A 224 3.17 -5.60 0.19
C LEU A 224 2.31 -4.71 1.08
N ARG A 225 0.99 -4.66 0.83
CA ARG A 225 0.05 -3.92 1.69
C ARG A 225 -0.04 -4.54 3.08
N GLY A 226 -0.08 -5.87 3.19
CA GLY A 226 -0.07 -6.55 4.48
C GLY A 226 1.19 -6.24 5.29
N LEU A 227 2.37 -6.28 4.65
CA LEU A 227 3.63 -5.90 5.28
C LEU A 227 3.60 -4.44 5.76
N SER A 228 3.24 -3.48 4.90
CA SER A 228 3.20 -2.08 5.29
C SER A 228 2.22 -1.80 6.42
N ASN A 229 1.04 -2.44 6.41
CA ASN A 229 0.05 -2.33 7.47
C ASN A 229 0.58 -2.87 8.81
N CYS A 230 1.30 -3.98 8.80
CA CYS A 230 1.91 -4.55 10.01
C CYS A 230 3.05 -3.70 10.55
N ARG A 231 3.83 -3.05 9.68
CA ARG A 231 4.88 -2.11 10.09
C ARG A 231 4.29 -0.92 10.87
N LEU A 232 3.11 -0.47 10.46
CA LEU A 232 2.40 0.66 11.09
C LEU A 232 1.66 0.21 12.37
N ASN A 233 0.97 -0.93 12.29
CA ASN A 233 0.26 -1.53 13.41
C ASN A 233 1.20 -2.44 14.19
N LYS A 234 1.92 -1.87 15.16
CA LYS A 234 2.86 -2.59 16.04
C LYS A 234 2.18 -3.53 17.05
N VAL A 235 0.88 -3.73 16.95
CA VAL A 235 0.10 -4.53 17.88
C VAL A 235 -0.54 -5.68 17.11
N CYS A 236 -0.37 -6.89 17.61
CA CYS A 236 -1.13 -8.05 17.16
C CYS A 236 -2.63 -7.75 17.24
N PRO A 237 -3.39 -7.92 16.13
CA PRO A 237 -4.85 -7.89 16.21
C PRO A 237 -5.31 -8.83 17.32
N LEU A 238 -6.23 -8.36 18.16
CA LEU A 238 -6.80 -9.18 19.22
C LEU A 238 -7.36 -10.46 18.58
N VAL A 239 -7.07 -11.61 19.20
CA VAL A 239 -7.75 -12.86 18.84
C VAL A 239 -9.22 -12.67 19.20
N LEU A 240 -10.01 -12.24 18.22
CA LEU A 240 -11.45 -12.10 18.38
C LEU A 240 -12.02 -13.51 18.58
N PRO A 241 -12.71 -13.78 19.70
CA PRO A 241 -13.37 -15.07 19.88
C PRO A 241 -14.33 -15.32 18.71
N GLU A 242 -14.49 -16.59 18.32
CA GLU A 242 -15.35 -16.96 17.19
C GLU A 242 -16.71 -16.22 17.30
N PRO A 243 -17.16 -15.52 16.25
CA PRO A 243 -18.38 -14.73 16.30
C PRO A 243 -19.63 -15.60 16.38
N LYS A 244 -19.53 -16.92 16.64
CA LYS A 244 -20.67 -17.84 16.81
C LYS A 244 -21.68 -17.32 17.83
N GLN A 245 -21.25 -16.61 18.87
CA GLN A 245 -22.15 -15.98 19.84
C GLN A 245 -22.91 -14.78 19.24
N VAL A 246 -22.23 -13.94 18.46
CA VAL A 246 -22.85 -12.81 17.75
C VAL A 246 -23.76 -13.29 16.61
N ALA A 247 -23.32 -14.31 15.86
CA ALA A 247 -24.08 -14.94 14.78
C ALA A 247 -25.35 -15.63 15.30
N LYS A 248 -25.31 -16.23 16.50
CA LYS A 248 -26.53 -16.72 17.18
C LYS A 248 -27.49 -15.60 17.56
N GLY A 249 -26.98 -14.44 17.97
CA GLY A 249 -27.79 -13.26 18.30
C GLY A 249 -28.37 -12.54 17.06
N CYS A 250 -27.63 -12.49 15.96
CA CYS A 250 -28.03 -11.81 14.72
C CYS A 250 -28.74 -12.73 13.71
N GLY A 251 -28.67 -14.05 13.88
CA GLY A 251 -29.19 -15.04 12.92
C GLY A 251 -30.71 -15.23 12.92
N HIS A 252 -31.48 -14.48 13.70
CA HIS A 252 -32.94 -14.63 13.84
C HIS A 252 -33.74 -13.36 13.52
N GLY A 253 -33.28 -12.57 12.54
CA GLY A 253 -33.79 -11.21 12.34
C GLY A 253 -34.21 -10.79 10.93
N ILE A 254 -34.65 -11.67 10.02
CA ILE A 254 -35.60 -11.26 8.94
C ILE A 254 -36.53 -12.46 8.64
N ARG A 255 -37.74 -12.44 9.21
CA ARG A 255 -38.79 -13.43 8.92
C ARG A 255 -39.92 -12.90 8.03
N ASN A 256 -39.87 -11.65 7.57
CA ASN A 256 -40.90 -11.12 6.69
C ASN A 256 -40.30 -10.14 5.66
N LYS A 257 -40.42 -10.47 4.38
CA LYS A 257 -39.89 -9.67 3.24
C LYS A 257 -40.89 -8.64 2.71
N THR A 258 -41.97 -8.34 3.44
CA THR A 258 -43.12 -7.58 2.91
C THR A 258 -43.45 -6.29 3.67
N VAL A 259 -42.58 -5.81 4.54
CA VAL A 259 -42.77 -4.47 5.14
C VAL A 259 -41.49 -3.68 4.92
N CYS A 260 -41.52 -2.83 3.90
CA CYS A 260 -40.61 -1.70 3.74
C CYS A 260 -41.19 -0.51 4.50
#